data_AF-A0A426DE29-F1
#
_entry.id   AF-A0A426DE29-F1
#
_cell.length_a   1.000
_cell.length_b   1.000
_cell.length_c   1.000
_cell.angle_alpha   90.00
_cell.angle_beta   90.00
_cell.angle_gamma   90.00
#
_symmetry.space_group_name_H-M   'P 1'
#
loop_
_entity.id
_entity.type
_entity.pdbx_description
1 polymer ?
#
loop_
_entity_poly.entity_id
_entity_poly.type
_entity_poly.pdbx_seq_one_letter_code
_entity_poly.pdbx_strand_id
1 'polypeptide(L)' 'MIMSRPILSPNFTIEDIHKLREYNYYQTKDMSRQERMDYYNTRGMEVHKEIQARKLQKI' A
#
# COMPACT_ATOMS: atom_id res chain seq x y z
N MET A 1 -2.22 4.52 -18.28
CA MET A 1 -3.56 4.47 -17.66
C MET A 1 -3.37 4.69 -16.17
N ILE A 2 -4.04 5.70 -15.60
CA ILE A 2 -4.06 5.91 -14.16
C ILE A 2 -5.22 5.07 -13.62
N MET A 3 -4.92 4.02 -12.86
CA MET A 3 -5.95 3.25 -12.17
C MET A 3 -6.44 4.02 -10.94
N SER A 4 -7.76 4.11 -10.77
CA SER A 4 -8.37 4.67 -9.56
C SER A 4 -8.08 3.78 -8.34
N ARG A 5 -8.05 4.37 -7.15
CA ARG A 5 -7.90 3.61 -5.90
C ARG A 5 -9.04 2.59 -5.78
N PRO A 6 -8.75 1.33 -5.42
CA PRO A 6 -9.78 0.31 -5.31
C PRO A 6 -10.70 0.57 -4.12
N ILE A 7 -12.00 0.33 -4.31
CA ILE A 7 -12.97 0.28 -3.22
C ILE A 7 -12.83 -1.09 -2.56
N LEU A 8 -12.44 -1.09 -1.28
CA LEU A 8 -12.27 -2.31 -0.48
C LEU A 8 -13.52 -2.61 0.33
N SER A 9 -13.83 -3.89 0.47
CA SER A 9 -14.89 -4.36 1.36
C SER A 9 -14.60 -3.99 2.83
N PRO A 10 -15.63 -3.61 3.62
CA PRO A 10 -15.51 -3.51 5.08
C PRO A 10 -15.09 -4.83 5.73
N ASN A 11 -15.53 -5.96 5.17
CA ASN A 11 -15.07 -7.29 5.50
C ASN A 11 -13.99 -7.69 4.50
N PHE A 12 -12.73 -7.43 4.82
CA PHE A 12 -11.61 -7.63 3.91
C PHE A 12 -11.54 -9.08 3.39
N THR A 13 -11.55 -9.24 2.08
CA THR A 13 -11.62 -10.54 1.39
C THR A 13 -10.39 -10.81 0.52
N ILE A 14 -10.31 -12.02 -0.03
CA ILE A 14 -9.30 -12.38 -1.04
C ILE A 14 -9.42 -11.48 -2.28
N GLU A 15 -10.63 -11.10 -2.68
CA GLU A 15 -10.84 -10.22 -3.83
C GLU A 15 -10.25 -8.82 -3.60
N ASP A 16 -10.31 -8.32 -2.37
CA ASP A 16 -9.69 -7.04 -2.02
C ASP A 16 -8.16 -7.10 -2.14
N ILE A 17 -7.55 -8.26 -1.88
CA ILE A 17 -6.11 -8.48 -2.13
C ILE A 17 -5.81 -8.41 -3.62
N HIS A 18 -6.64 -9.02 -4.47
CA HIS A 18 -6.46 -8.99 -5.92
C HIS A 18 -6.55 -7.56 -6.47
N LYS A 19 -7.58 -6.81 -6.07
CA LYS A 19 -7.75 -5.39 -6.42
C LYS A 19 -6.56 -4.52 -6.02
N LEU A 20 -6.02 -4.73 -4.81
CA LEU A 20 -4.84 -4.01 -4.34
C LEU A 20 -3.59 -4.37 -5.13
N ARG A 21 -3.39 -5.64 -5.45
CA ARG A 21 -2.25 -6.10 -6.27
C ARG A 21 -2.31 -5.51 -7.67
N GLU A 22 -3.47 -5.52 -8.31
CA GLU A 22 -3.67 -4.92 -9.62
C GLU A 22 -3.40 -3.41 -9.60
N TYR A 23 -3.99 -2.70 -8.64
CA TYR A 23 -3.74 -1.28 -8.46
C TYR A 23 -2.24 -1.00 -8.30
N ASN A 24 -1.55 -1.70 -7.40
CA ASN A 24 -0.12 -1.52 -7.15
C ASN A 24 0.74 -1.85 -8.37
N TYR A 25 0.36 -2.86 -9.16
CA TYR A 25 1.02 -3.16 -10.42
C TYR A 25 0.95 -1.94 -11.35
N TYR A 26 -0.24 -1.38 -11.61
CA TYR A 26 -0.37 -0.21 -12.47
C TYR A 26 0.29 1.05 -11.91
N GLN A 27 0.41 1.20 -10.59
CA GLN A 27 1.17 2.31 -10.00
C GLN A 27 2.67 2.21 -10.25
N THR A 28 3.22 0.99 -10.37
CA THR A 28 4.67 0.76 -10.35
C THR A 28 5.24 0.09 -11.60
N LYS A 29 4.39 -0.27 -12.57
CA LYS A 29 4.77 -1.06 -13.76
C LYS A 29 5.79 -0.34 -14.64
N ASP A 30 5.68 0.99 -14.74
CA ASP A 30 6.53 1.81 -15.60
C ASP A 30 7.74 2.39 -14.82
N MET A 31 7.84 2.13 -13.51
CA MET A 31 8.97 2.55 -12.69
C MET A 31 10.20 1.67 -12.94
N SER A 32 11.37 2.29 -12.88
CA SER A 32 12.63 1.56 -12.75
C SER A 32 12.68 0.77 -11.44
N ARG A 33 13.61 -0.17 -11.35
CA ARG A 33 13.80 -0.98 -10.15
C ARG A 33 14.08 -0.13 -8.91
N GLN A 34 14.90 0.92 -9.05
CA GLN A 34 15.27 1.78 -7.94
C GLN A 34 14.07 2.61 -7.46
N GLU A 35 13.36 3.25 -8.37
CA GLU A 35 12.15 4.03 -8.04
C GLU A 35 11.08 3.16 -7.37
N ARG A 36 10.90 1.91 -7.84
CA ARG A 36 9.99 0.96 -7.21
C ARG A 36 10.41 0.61 -5.78
N MET A 37 11.72 0.40 -5.55
CA MET A 37 12.25 0.16 -4.20
C MET A 37 12.01 1.36 -3.28
N ASP A 38 12.32 2.57 -3.75
CA ASP A 38 12.17 3.80 -2.98
C ASP A 38 10.69 4.09 -2.65
N TYR A 39 9.79 3.82 -3.59
CA TYR A 39 8.34 3.92 -3.40
C TYR A 39 7.84 3.04 -2.24
N TYR A 40 8.27 1.77 -2.19
CA TYR A 40 7.86 0.87 -1.11
C TYR A 40 8.54 1.19 0.22
N ASN A 41 9.82 1.57 0.21
CA ASN A 41 10.56 1.88 1.43
C ASN A 41 9.99 3.12 2.14
N THR A 42 9.70 4.17 1.39
CA THR A 42 9.13 5.42 1.94
C THR A 42 7.78 5.17 2.59
N ARG A 43 6.85 4.53 1.88
CA ARG A 43 5.52 4.19 2.41
C ARG A 43 5.57 3.19 3.55
N GLY A 44 6.49 2.22 3.49
CA GLY A 44 6.70 1.25 4.57
C GLY A 44 7.11 1.92 5.88
N MET A 45 7.97 2.93 5.82
CA MET A 45 8.38 3.70 7.00
C MET A 45 7.22 4.51 7.60
N GLU A 46 6.36 5.12 6.78
CA GLU A 46 5.18 5.87 7.25
C GLU A 46 4.21 4.96 8.01
N VAL A 47 3.87 3.81 7.42
CA VAL A 47 3.01 2.82 8.07
C VAL A 47 3.65 2.29 9.35
N HIS A 48 4.96 2.04 9.35
CA HIS A 48 5.67 1.61 10.55
C HIS A 48 5.56 2.64 11.68
N LYS A 49 5.79 3.94 11.38
CA LYS A 49 5.63 5.02 12.36
C LYS A 49 4.22 5.06 12.95
N GLU A 50 3.20 4.92 12.11
CA GLU A 50 1.80 4.90 12.57
C GLU A 50 1.50 3.70 13.48
N ILE A 51 2.00 2.51 13.14
CA ILE A 51 1.87 1.31 13.98
C ILE A 51 2.54 1.53 15.34
N GLN A 52 3.74 2.11 15.38
CA GLN A 52 4.43 2.39 16.65
C GLN A 52 3.68 3.44 17.48
N ALA A 53 3.17 4.50 16.85
CA ALA A 53 2.38 5.52 17.54
C ALA A 53 1.11 4.92 18.16
N ARG A 54 0.37 4.06 17.43
CA ARG A 54 -0.82 3.36 17.94
C ARG A 54 -0.50 2.40 19.08
N LYS A 55 0.68 1.75 19.07
CA LYS A 55 1.13 0.91 20.19
C LYS A 55 1.42 1.74 21.44
N LEU A 56 2.02 2.91 21.29
CA LEU A 56 2.34 3.82 22.40
C LEU A 56 1.10 4.49 23.01
N GLN A 57 0.03 4.68 22.22
CA GLN A 57 -1.24 5.24 22.68
C GLN A 57 -2.16 4.24 23.41
N LYS A 58 -1.83 2.95 23.44
CA LYS A 58 -2.58 1.92 24.18
C LYS A 58 -2.27 1.92 25.69
N ILE A 59 -2.06 3.08 26.29
CA ILE A 59 -1.97 3.27 27.75
C ILE A 59 -3.37 3.56 28.28
#